data_AF-A0A177F4C1-F1
#
_entry.id   AF-A0A177F4C1-F1
#
_cell.length_a   1.000
_cell.length_b   1.000
_cell.length_c   1.000
_cell.angle_alpha   90.00
_cell.angle_beta   90.00
_cell.angle_gamma   90.00
#
_symmetry.space_group_name_H-M   'P 1'
#
loop_
_entity.id
_entity.type
_entity.pdbx_description
1 polymer ?
#
loop_
_entity_poly.entity_id
_entity_poly.type
_entity_poly.pdbx_seq_one_letter_code
_entity_poly.pdbx_strand_id
1 'polypeptide(L)'
;MGSSASKVAGRAGGAAARRQYPSTPSIVNSAPSPTDAAIKPTPAAEVRPNATAAPPASEKTEHVELDARDPQFGSALRRVGVARPVTERRPDEDTFPTSSQPMHSGQNIFPSDANNPAMMLVHARKRIAAQWESELENQGRPGFAGRTLLSVKDIKEAFTLRDELGKSPQEIEKQMRLKPGVLDQLVAKDVVANV
;
A
#
# COMPACT_ATOMS: atom_id res chain seq x y z
N MET A 1 51.50 -24.85 14.17
CA MET A 1 50.27 -24.28 13.60
C MET A 1 49.28 -24.14 14.76
N GLY A 2 48.86 -23.01 15.30
CA GLY A 2 49.05 -21.57 15.07
C GLY A 2 48.55 -20.86 16.35
N SER A 3 49.15 -19.72 16.68
CA SER A 3 49.17 -19.07 18.00
C SER A 3 47.93 -18.24 18.38
N SER A 4 47.59 -18.27 19.67
CA SER A 4 46.81 -17.26 20.40
C SER A 4 47.36 -15.84 20.25
N ALA A 5 46.50 -14.86 19.96
CA ALA A 5 46.66 -13.43 20.28
C ALA A 5 45.28 -12.76 20.10
N SER A 6 44.57 -12.28 21.13
CA SER A 6 44.82 -11.15 22.05
C SER A 6 43.85 -10.01 21.74
N LYS A 7 43.01 -9.67 22.73
CA LYS A 7 42.12 -8.51 22.80
C LYS A 7 42.91 -7.23 22.46
N VAL A 8 42.36 -6.41 21.57
CA VAL A 8 42.68 -4.97 21.54
C VAL A 8 41.40 -4.22 21.90
N ALA A 9 41.32 -3.83 23.17
CA ALA A 9 40.43 -2.77 23.61
C ALA A 9 40.99 -1.45 23.07
N GLY A 10 40.31 -0.88 22.08
CA GLY A 10 40.62 0.44 21.54
C GLY A 10 40.12 1.54 22.46
N ARG A 11 41.04 2.06 23.27
CA ARG A 11 41.15 3.41 23.87
C ARG A 11 39.88 4.27 23.99
N ALA A 12 39.51 4.55 25.24
CA ALA A 12 38.79 5.76 25.62
C ALA A 12 39.70 6.99 25.40
N GLY A 13 39.17 7.97 24.67
CA GLY A 13 39.72 9.32 24.50
C GLY A 13 38.58 10.24 24.06
N GLY A 14 38.23 11.20 24.90
CA GLY A 14 37.01 12.00 24.78
C GLY A 14 36.95 12.85 23.51
N ALA A 15 35.89 12.64 22.73
CA ALA A 15 35.25 13.64 21.89
C ALA A 15 33.76 13.28 21.86
N ALA A 16 32.90 14.28 22.07
CA ALA A 16 31.46 14.12 22.33
C ALA A 16 30.78 13.13 21.37
N ALA A 17 30.34 11.99 21.91
CA ALA A 17 29.51 11.03 21.21
C ALA A 17 28.12 11.64 20.96
N ARG A 18 27.98 12.37 19.84
CA ARG A 18 26.68 12.73 19.27
C ARG A 18 25.98 11.42 18.94
N ARG A 19 24.92 11.09 19.69
CA ARG A 19 24.06 9.93 19.45
C ARG A 19 23.45 10.08 18.06
N GLN A 20 23.98 9.33 17.10
CA GLN A 20 23.46 9.26 15.74
C GLN A 20 22.35 8.21 15.72
N TYR A 21 21.11 8.65 15.60
CA TYR A 21 19.97 7.76 15.36
C TYR A 21 19.96 7.31 13.90
N PRO A 22 19.53 6.08 13.58
CA PRO A 22 19.38 5.64 12.20
C PRO A 22 18.33 6.50 11.50
N SER A 23 18.68 7.05 10.33
CA SER A 23 17.72 7.78 9.48
C SER A 23 16.68 6.83 8.90
N THR A 24 15.40 7.19 9.01
CA THR A 24 14.31 6.51 8.33
C THR A 24 14.46 6.65 6.81
N PRO A 25 14.27 5.59 5.99
CA PRO A 25 14.25 5.75 4.54
C PRO A 25 13.03 6.57 4.12
N SER A 26 13.25 7.67 3.42
CA SER A 26 12.19 8.41 2.75
C SER A 26 11.72 7.63 1.52
N ILE A 27 10.41 7.38 1.44
CA ILE A 27 9.77 6.80 0.25
C ILE A 27 9.84 7.85 -0.86
N VAL A 28 10.66 7.59 -1.88
CA VAL A 28 10.62 8.32 -3.15
C VAL A 28 9.47 7.77 -3.99
N ASN A 29 8.37 8.52 -4.06
CA ASN A 29 7.35 8.31 -5.07
C ASN A 29 7.89 8.80 -6.41
N SER A 30 8.46 7.91 -7.21
CA SER A 30 8.78 8.16 -8.60
C SER A 30 7.51 8.02 -9.44
N ALA A 31 6.77 9.11 -9.62
CA ALA A 31 5.81 9.23 -10.72
C ALA A 31 6.56 9.69 -11.99
N PRO A 32 6.32 9.11 -13.18
CA PRO A 32 6.96 9.56 -14.41
C PRO A 32 6.35 10.88 -14.89
N SER A 33 7.18 11.92 -14.99
CA SER A 33 6.84 13.16 -15.70
C SER A 33 7.01 12.97 -17.21
N PRO A 34 6.05 13.40 -18.06
CA PRO A 34 6.29 13.50 -19.49
C PRO A 34 7.20 14.71 -19.78
N THR A 35 8.22 14.48 -20.61
CA THR A 35 9.10 15.49 -21.21
C THR A 35 8.30 16.39 -22.14
N ASP A 36 8.32 17.70 -21.88
CA ASP A 36 8.18 18.72 -22.91
C ASP A 36 8.91 20.02 -22.51
N ALA A 37 9.26 20.79 -23.54
CA ALA A 37 10.36 21.74 -23.61
C ALA A 37 10.44 22.87 -22.56
N ALA A 38 11.67 23.37 -22.37
CA ALA A 38 12.04 24.45 -21.46
C ALA A 38 11.32 25.78 -21.79
N ILE A 39 10.45 26.23 -20.89
CA ILE A 39 10.01 27.62 -20.79
C ILE A 39 10.35 28.09 -19.37
N LYS A 40 11.13 29.18 -19.29
CA LYS A 40 11.51 29.85 -18.05
C LYS A 40 10.24 30.42 -17.38
N PRO A 41 9.85 29.99 -16.16
CA PRO A 41 8.66 30.52 -15.52
C PRO A 41 8.95 31.89 -14.92
N THR A 42 8.18 32.89 -15.34
CA THR A 42 7.89 34.09 -14.55
C THR A 42 7.17 33.66 -13.26
N PRO A 43 7.37 34.34 -12.12
CA PRO A 43 6.67 33.99 -10.89
C PRO A 43 5.18 34.34 -11.07
N ALA A 44 4.34 33.33 -11.28
CA ALA A 44 2.91 33.45 -11.12
C ALA A 44 2.63 33.73 -9.64
N ALA A 45 1.89 34.82 -9.37
CA ALA A 45 1.43 35.14 -8.02
C ALA A 45 0.56 33.98 -7.52
N GLU A 46 1.06 33.26 -6.51
CA GLU A 46 0.37 32.14 -5.90
C GLU A 46 -0.76 32.68 -5.01
N VAL A 47 -1.95 32.85 -5.57
CA VAL A 47 -3.16 33.20 -4.80
C VAL A 47 -3.63 31.95 -4.07
N ARG A 48 -2.97 31.62 -2.96
CA ARG A 48 -3.50 30.66 -1.99
C ARG A 48 -4.58 31.38 -1.17
N PRO A 49 -5.86 30.96 -1.19
CA PRO A 49 -6.83 31.53 -0.28
C PRO A 49 -6.44 31.13 1.14
N ASN A 50 -6.07 32.13 1.94
CA ASN A 50 -5.83 31.96 3.36
C ASN A 50 -7.18 31.67 4.05
N ALA A 51 -7.35 30.47 4.60
CA ALA A 51 -8.57 30.05 5.29
C ALA A 51 -8.90 30.88 6.57
N THR A 52 -8.04 31.83 6.92
CA THR A 52 -8.21 32.74 8.07
C THR A 52 -8.60 34.16 7.65
N ALA A 53 -8.69 34.45 6.34
CA ALA A 53 -8.97 35.79 5.83
C ALA A 53 -10.39 35.90 5.28
N ALA A 54 -11.18 36.71 6.00
CA ALA A 54 -12.49 37.25 5.71
C ALA A 54 -13.73 36.38 6.08
N PRO A 55 -14.73 36.96 6.78
CA PRO A 55 -16.07 36.37 6.86
C PRO A 55 -16.68 36.30 5.45
N PRO A 56 -17.74 35.51 5.22
CA PRO A 56 -18.42 35.50 3.92
C PRO A 56 -18.88 36.92 3.60
N ALA A 57 -18.20 37.59 2.68
CA ALA A 57 -18.61 38.90 2.21
C ALA A 57 -19.92 38.73 1.43
N SER A 58 -20.93 39.55 1.75
CA SER A 58 -22.17 39.63 0.98
C SER A 58 -21.95 40.15 -0.45
N GLU A 59 -20.78 40.70 -0.72
CA GLU A 59 -20.36 41.26 -1.99
C GLU A 59 -19.41 40.30 -2.70
N LYS A 60 -19.76 39.94 -3.94
CA LYS A 60 -18.94 39.06 -4.78
C LYS A 60 -17.81 39.88 -5.38
N THR A 61 -16.58 39.39 -5.29
CA THR A 61 -15.45 39.96 -6.01
C THR A 61 -15.62 39.78 -7.53
N GLU A 62 -15.06 40.69 -8.33
CA GLU A 62 -15.17 40.70 -9.79
C GLU A 62 -14.86 39.35 -10.44
N HIS A 63 -13.84 38.64 -9.95
CA HIS A 63 -13.49 37.30 -10.42
C HIS A 63 -14.59 36.25 -10.19
N VAL A 64 -15.30 36.35 -9.06
CA VAL A 64 -16.43 35.45 -8.74
C VAL A 64 -17.63 35.75 -9.66
N GLU A 65 -17.82 37.01 -10.07
CA GLU A 65 -18.88 37.36 -11.03
C GLU A 65 -18.59 36.86 -12.44
N LEU A 66 -17.32 36.85 -12.87
CA LEU A 66 -16.91 36.29 -14.16
C LEU A 66 -17.19 34.78 -14.21
N ASP A 67 -16.79 34.05 -13.18
CA ASP A 67 -17.03 32.61 -13.08
C ASP A 67 -18.53 32.28 -12.96
N ALA A 68 -19.31 33.11 -12.26
CA ALA A 68 -20.76 32.92 -12.12
C ALA A 68 -21.55 33.10 -13.43
N ARG A 69 -20.98 33.79 -14.42
CA ARG A 69 -21.58 33.96 -15.75
C ARG A 69 -21.19 32.86 -16.72
N ASP A 70 -20.25 31.98 -16.37
CA ASP A 70 -19.82 30.88 -17.24
C ASP A 70 -20.84 29.72 -17.19
N PRO A 71 -21.47 29.36 -18.33
CA PRO A 71 -22.39 28.22 -18.40
C PRO A 71 -21.72 26.87 -18.10
N GLN A 72 -20.42 26.71 -18.40
CA GLN A 72 -19.70 25.48 -18.11
C GLN A 72 -19.50 25.32 -16.60
N PHE A 73 -19.10 26.39 -15.91
CA PHE A 73 -18.99 26.43 -14.46
C PHE A 73 -20.33 26.10 -13.76
N GLY A 74 -21.43 26.68 -14.24
CA GLY A 74 -22.78 26.37 -13.73
C GLY A 74 -23.17 24.90 -13.90
N SER A 75 -22.79 24.27 -15.02
CA SER A 75 -23.02 22.84 -15.25
C SER A 75 -22.19 21.94 -14.31
N ALA A 76 -20.94 22.33 -14.04
CA ALA A 76 -20.06 21.63 -13.12
C ALA A 76 -20.58 21.68 -11.67
N LEU A 77 -21.06 22.84 -11.21
CA LEU A 77 -21.66 22.98 -9.89
C LEU A 77 -22.92 22.12 -9.73
N ARG A 78 -23.76 22.03 -10.75
CA ARG A 78 -24.93 21.12 -10.74
C ARG A 78 -24.52 19.65 -10.66
N ARG A 79 -23.39 19.28 -11.27
CA ARG A 79 -22.83 17.92 -11.23
C ARG A 79 -22.22 17.58 -9.87
N VAL A 80 -21.55 18.53 -9.23
CA VAL A 80 -20.88 18.34 -7.93
C VAL A 80 -21.88 18.38 -6.77
N GLY A 81 -22.95 19.17 -6.89
CA GLY A 81 -23.98 19.32 -5.87
C GLY A 81 -23.52 20.18 -4.69
N VAL A 82 -24.39 20.32 -3.69
CA VAL A 82 -24.10 21.11 -2.48
C VAL A 82 -23.01 20.41 -1.66
N ALA A 83 -21.97 21.15 -1.29
CA ALA A 83 -20.92 20.64 -0.40
C ALA A 83 -21.54 20.22 0.93
N ARG A 84 -21.42 18.94 1.28
CA ARG A 84 -21.87 18.43 2.57
C ARG A 84 -20.92 18.95 3.66
N PRO A 85 -21.41 19.57 4.73
CA PRO A 85 -20.56 20.00 5.84
C PRO A 85 -19.90 18.76 6.46
N VAL A 86 -18.63 18.91 6.86
CA VAL A 86 -17.78 17.85 7.46
C VAL A 86 -18.33 17.34 8.81
N THR A 87 -19.48 17.84 9.27
CA THR A 87 -20.08 17.52 10.58
C THR A 87 -20.94 16.26 10.57
N GLU A 88 -21.36 15.74 9.42
CA GLU A 88 -22.09 14.47 9.37
C GLU A 88 -21.11 13.32 9.13
N ARG A 89 -20.60 12.81 10.26
CA ARG A 89 -20.00 11.48 10.42
C ARG A 89 -18.99 11.10 9.35
N ARG A 90 -17.74 11.47 9.61
CA ARG A 90 -16.59 10.89 8.92
C ARG A 90 -16.70 9.35 9.03
N PRO A 91 -16.66 8.59 7.92
CA PRO A 91 -16.67 7.12 7.99
C PRO A 91 -15.43 6.57 8.73
N ASP A 92 -14.45 7.43 9.03
CA ASP A 92 -13.20 7.09 9.68
C ASP A 92 -13.26 7.24 11.22
N GLU A 93 -14.30 7.86 11.80
CA GLU A 93 -14.40 8.06 13.26
C GLU A 93 -14.59 6.74 14.03
N ASP A 94 -15.15 5.71 13.39
CA ASP A 94 -15.23 4.37 13.96
C ASP A 94 -13.84 3.69 14.07
N THR A 95 -12.81 4.26 13.43
CA THR A 95 -11.45 3.72 13.48
C THR A 95 -10.65 4.26 14.68
N PHE A 96 -11.02 5.42 15.23
CA PHE A 96 -10.31 6.05 16.35
C PHE A 96 -11.28 6.81 17.29
N PRO A 97 -11.79 6.17 18.35
CA PRO A 97 -12.62 6.87 19.33
C PRO A 97 -11.79 7.96 20.06
N THR A 98 -12.24 9.21 19.96
CA THR A 98 -11.69 10.32 20.76
C THR A 98 -12.20 10.24 22.20
N SER A 99 -11.36 10.52 23.19
CA SER A 99 -11.63 10.30 24.62
C SER A 99 -12.73 11.19 25.25
N SER A 100 -13.47 11.96 24.44
CA SER A 100 -14.48 12.92 24.89
C SER A 100 -15.91 12.36 24.90
N GLN A 101 -16.13 11.10 24.48
CA GLN A 101 -17.45 10.48 24.55
C GLN A 101 -17.65 9.64 25.83
N PRO A 102 -18.85 9.67 26.43
CA PRO A 102 -19.16 8.82 27.58
C PRO A 102 -19.02 7.34 27.19
N MET A 103 -18.23 6.59 27.96
CA MET A 103 -18.00 5.17 27.75
C MET A 103 -19.34 4.42 27.83
N HIS A 104 -19.88 4.01 26.69
CA HIS A 104 -20.94 3.03 26.65
C HIS A 104 -20.33 1.70 27.13
N SER A 105 -20.75 1.23 28.30
CA SER A 105 -20.28 -0.02 28.89
C SER A 105 -20.57 -1.19 27.95
N GLY A 106 -19.56 -1.64 27.21
CA GLY A 106 -19.66 -2.80 26.30
C GLY A 106 -18.91 -2.66 24.97
N GLN A 107 -18.50 -1.46 24.56
CA GLN A 107 -17.66 -1.30 23.37
C GLN A 107 -16.18 -1.30 23.74
N ASN A 108 -15.45 -2.30 23.23
CA ASN A 108 -14.02 -2.41 23.42
C ASN A 108 -13.34 -1.24 22.67
N ILE A 109 -12.85 -0.26 23.42
CA ILE A 109 -12.20 0.96 22.89
C ILE A 109 -10.83 0.62 22.27
N PHE A 110 -10.28 -0.55 22.60
CA PHE A 110 -9.08 -1.08 21.98
C PHE A 110 -9.46 -1.82 20.71
N PRO A 111 -8.77 -1.56 19.57
CA PRO A 111 -9.00 -2.33 18.37
C PRO A 111 -8.72 -3.81 18.69
N SER A 112 -9.75 -4.65 18.62
CA SER A 112 -9.59 -6.09 18.72
C SER A 112 -8.62 -6.55 17.63
N ASP A 113 -7.70 -7.47 17.94
CA ASP A 113 -6.64 -7.93 17.03
C ASP A 113 -7.14 -8.30 15.62
N ALA A 114 -8.40 -8.75 15.50
CA ALA A 114 -9.03 -9.14 14.24
C ALA A 114 -9.39 -7.96 13.29
N ASN A 115 -9.61 -6.75 13.82
CA ASN A 115 -10.01 -5.57 13.04
C ASN A 115 -8.89 -4.55 12.83
N ASN A 116 -7.70 -4.78 13.38
CA ASN A 116 -6.56 -3.87 13.18
C ASN A 116 -5.80 -4.24 11.89
N PRO A 117 -5.75 -3.37 10.86
CA PRO A 117 -5.10 -3.68 9.59
C PRO A 117 -3.59 -3.94 9.73
N ALA A 118 -2.93 -3.28 10.69
CA ALA A 118 -1.51 -3.53 10.96
C ALA A 118 -1.29 -4.95 11.52
N MET A 119 -2.16 -5.38 12.44
CA MET A 119 -2.10 -6.74 12.98
C MET A 119 -2.45 -7.78 11.92
N MET A 120 -3.47 -7.52 11.08
CA MET A 120 -3.80 -8.39 9.94
C MET A 120 -2.59 -8.62 9.03
N LEU A 121 -1.85 -7.56 8.68
CA LEU A 121 -0.65 -7.67 7.86
C LEU A 121 0.44 -8.51 8.54
N VAL A 122 0.67 -8.31 9.84
CA VAL A 122 1.65 -9.08 10.62
C VAL A 122 1.26 -10.56 10.67
N HIS A 123 -0.02 -10.87 10.91
CA HIS A 123 -0.53 -12.23 10.90
C HIS A 123 -0.43 -12.88 9.52
N ALA A 124 -0.77 -12.15 8.45
CA ALA A 124 -0.64 -12.64 7.09
C ALA A 124 0.83 -12.96 6.75
N ARG A 125 1.77 -12.08 7.10
CA ARG A 125 3.21 -12.33 6.90
C ARG A 125 3.68 -13.55 7.68
N LYS A 126 3.26 -13.69 8.94
CA LYS A 126 3.59 -14.85 9.77
C LYS A 126 3.04 -16.15 9.15
N ARG A 127 1.82 -16.13 8.63
CA ARG A 127 1.19 -17.28 7.97
C ARG A 127 1.96 -17.69 6.71
N ILE A 128 2.29 -16.74 5.83
CA ILE A 128 3.03 -17.01 4.58
C ILE A 128 4.43 -17.55 4.90
N ALA A 129 5.12 -16.96 5.89
CA ALA A 129 6.44 -17.43 6.31
C ALA A 129 6.38 -18.86 6.87
N ALA A 130 5.39 -19.19 7.70
CA ALA A 130 5.22 -20.53 8.23
C ALA A 130 4.90 -21.56 7.13
N GLN A 131 4.08 -21.18 6.14
CA GLN A 131 3.81 -22.01 4.96
C GLN A 131 5.08 -22.26 4.16
N TRP A 132 5.86 -21.22 3.87
CA TRP A 132 7.14 -21.33 3.16
C TRP A 132 8.11 -22.26 3.87
N GLU A 133 8.30 -22.10 5.18
CA GLU A 133 9.19 -22.94 5.97
C GLU A 133 8.74 -24.40 5.94
N SER A 134 7.43 -24.65 6.06
CA SER A 134 6.88 -26.01 5.98
C SER A 134 7.05 -26.64 4.60
N GLU A 135 6.97 -25.86 3.53
CA GLU A 135 7.20 -26.36 2.18
C GLU A 135 8.67 -26.66 1.93
N LEU A 136 9.57 -25.82 2.45
CA LEU A 136 11.01 -25.99 2.34
C LEU A 136 11.48 -27.24 3.10
N GLU A 137 11.01 -27.45 4.33
CA GLU A 137 11.36 -28.61 5.16
C GLU A 137 10.83 -29.94 4.61
N ASN A 138 9.66 -29.90 3.95
CA ASN A 138 9.09 -31.08 3.32
C ASN A 138 9.62 -31.30 1.90
N GLN A 139 10.35 -30.34 1.33
CA GLN A 139 10.89 -30.46 -0.02
C GLN A 139 11.85 -31.65 -0.11
N GLY A 140 11.53 -32.60 -0.99
CA GLY A 140 12.33 -33.82 -1.17
C GLY A 140 11.87 -35.02 -0.32
N ARG A 141 10.89 -34.84 0.57
CA ARG A 141 10.26 -35.97 1.25
C ARG A 141 9.30 -36.71 0.30
N PRO A 142 9.20 -38.05 0.39
CA PRO A 142 8.35 -38.84 -0.51
C PRO A 142 6.85 -38.58 -0.36
N GLY A 143 6.41 -37.95 0.72
CA GLY A 143 5.01 -37.55 0.96
C GLY A 143 4.69 -36.09 0.66
N PHE A 144 5.61 -35.33 0.09
CA PHE A 144 5.39 -33.92 -0.20
C PHE A 144 4.47 -33.75 -1.42
N ALA A 145 3.28 -33.21 -1.19
CA ALA A 145 2.28 -33.03 -2.25
C ALA A 145 2.70 -32.00 -3.32
N GLY A 146 3.70 -31.15 -3.02
CA GLY A 146 4.14 -30.06 -3.89
C GLY A 146 4.03 -28.71 -3.20
N ARG A 147 4.66 -27.69 -3.80
CA ARG A 147 4.63 -26.31 -3.30
C ARG A 147 3.28 -25.65 -3.61
N THR A 148 2.86 -24.73 -2.76
CA THR A 148 1.63 -23.93 -2.95
C THR A 148 1.92 -22.47 -3.21
N LEU A 149 3.09 -21.98 -2.79
CA LEU A 149 3.52 -20.61 -3.00
C LEU A 149 4.17 -20.46 -4.39
N LEU A 150 3.72 -19.46 -5.13
CA LEU A 150 4.11 -19.19 -6.52
C LEU A 150 4.62 -17.76 -6.67
N SER A 151 5.69 -17.58 -7.45
CA SER A 151 6.15 -16.25 -7.85
C SER A 151 5.40 -15.75 -9.09
N VAL A 152 5.46 -14.45 -9.35
CA VAL A 152 4.84 -13.85 -10.55
C VAL A 152 5.41 -14.47 -11.84
N LYS A 153 6.69 -14.85 -11.85
CA LYS A 153 7.32 -15.50 -13.00
C LYS A 153 6.73 -16.90 -13.23
N ASP A 154 6.54 -17.65 -12.14
CA ASP A 154 5.95 -18.99 -12.18
C ASP A 154 4.50 -18.93 -12.65
N ILE A 155 3.74 -17.91 -12.23
CA ILE A 155 2.35 -17.71 -12.69
C ILE A 155 2.32 -17.44 -14.20
N LYS A 156 3.22 -16.59 -14.71
CA LYS A 156 3.31 -16.32 -16.16
C LYS A 156 3.68 -17.59 -16.93
N GLU A 157 4.63 -18.37 -16.43
CA GLU A 157 5.00 -19.65 -17.04
C GLU A 157 3.84 -20.65 -17.02
N ALA A 158 3.07 -20.71 -15.92
CA ALA A 158 1.88 -21.55 -15.87
C ALA A 158 0.84 -21.13 -16.93
N PHE A 159 0.70 -19.83 -17.19
CA PHE A 159 -0.19 -19.33 -18.25
C PHE A 159 0.33 -19.63 -19.66
N THR A 160 1.63 -19.48 -19.93
CA THR A 160 2.17 -19.86 -21.25
C THR A 160 2.00 -21.37 -21.49
N LEU A 161 2.26 -22.20 -20.48
CA LEU A 161 2.06 -23.65 -20.58
C LEU A 161 0.59 -24.05 -20.81
N ARG A 162 -0.36 -23.30 -20.24
CA ARG A 162 -1.80 -23.55 -20.40
C ARG A 162 -2.32 -23.04 -21.74
N ASP A 163 -2.03 -21.79 -22.09
CA ASP A 163 -2.66 -21.08 -23.20
C ASP A 163 -1.93 -21.32 -24.53
N GLU A 164 -0.59 -21.33 -24.53
CA GLU A 164 0.22 -21.52 -25.76
C GLU A 164 0.46 -23.00 -26.05
N LEU A 165 0.80 -23.79 -25.03
CA LEU A 165 1.09 -25.21 -25.19
C LEU A 165 -0.13 -26.11 -25.00
N GLY A 166 -1.25 -25.59 -24.50
CA GLY A 166 -2.49 -26.35 -24.32
C GLY A 166 -2.41 -27.47 -23.27
N LYS A 167 -1.46 -27.41 -22.33
CA LYS A 167 -1.29 -28.47 -21.32
C LYS A 167 -2.43 -28.48 -20.33
N SER A 168 -2.77 -29.68 -19.84
CA SER A 168 -3.76 -29.81 -18.77
C SER A 168 -3.22 -29.22 -17.46
N PRO A 169 -4.07 -28.62 -16.60
CA PRO A 169 -3.61 -28.00 -15.34
C PRO A 169 -2.85 -29.00 -14.45
N GLN A 170 -3.25 -30.27 -14.45
CA GLN A 170 -2.58 -31.33 -13.71
C GLN A 170 -1.16 -31.62 -14.21
N GLU A 171 -0.92 -31.56 -15.53
CA GLU A 171 0.41 -31.71 -16.11
C GLU A 171 1.31 -30.53 -15.78
N ILE A 172 0.77 -29.31 -15.80
CA ILE A 172 1.50 -28.09 -15.44
C ILE A 172 1.89 -28.15 -13.96
N GLU A 173 0.96 -28.52 -13.07
CA GLU A 173 1.24 -28.71 -11.64
C GLU A 173 2.34 -29.74 -11.41
N LYS A 174 2.28 -30.89 -12.10
CA LYS A 174 3.32 -31.91 -12.01
C LYS A 174 4.69 -31.43 -12.53
N GLN A 175 4.71 -30.70 -13.65
CA GLN A 175 5.92 -30.16 -14.23
C GLN A 175 6.58 -29.12 -13.30
N MET A 176 5.77 -28.26 -12.69
CA MET A 176 6.22 -27.19 -11.79
C MET A 176 6.34 -27.62 -10.32
N ARG A 177 6.09 -28.91 -10.02
CA ARG A 177 6.10 -29.50 -8.66
C ARG A 177 5.14 -28.80 -7.68
N LEU A 178 4.00 -28.37 -8.19
CA LEU A 178 2.95 -27.72 -7.41
C LEU A 178 2.05 -28.78 -6.78
N LYS A 179 1.41 -28.40 -5.68
CA LYS A 179 0.33 -29.20 -5.10
C LYS A 179 -0.84 -29.28 -6.10
N PRO A 180 -1.50 -30.44 -6.24
CA PRO A 180 -2.65 -30.56 -7.12
C PRO A 180 -3.79 -29.61 -6.70
N GLY A 181 -4.38 -28.93 -7.68
CA GLY A 181 -5.48 -27.98 -7.51
C GLY A 181 -5.05 -26.55 -7.11
N VAL A 182 -3.75 -26.24 -7.12
CA VAL A 182 -3.25 -24.87 -6.92
C VAL A 182 -3.54 -24.01 -8.15
N LEU A 183 -3.37 -24.57 -9.35
CA LEU A 183 -3.70 -23.84 -10.57
C LEU A 183 -5.20 -23.61 -10.66
N ASP A 184 -6.05 -24.56 -10.28
CA ASP A 184 -7.51 -24.36 -10.28
C ASP A 184 -7.97 -23.19 -9.38
N GLN A 185 -7.22 -22.88 -8.30
CA GLN A 185 -7.51 -21.73 -7.44
C GLN A 185 -7.11 -20.38 -8.07
N LEU A 186 -6.03 -20.37 -8.87
CA LEU A 186 -5.55 -19.19 -9.58
C LEU A 186 -6.27 -19.00 -10.92
N VAL A 187 -6.76 -20.09 -11.48
CA VAL A 187 -7.38 -20.23 -12.79
C VAL A 187 -8.86 -20.54 -12.58
N ALA A 188 -9.61 -19.56 -12.09
CA ALA A 188 -11.00 -19.52 -12.52
C ALA A 188 -10.97 -19.41 -14.05
N LYS A 189 -11.33 -20.51 -14.74
CA LYS A 189 -11.43 -20.53 -16.21
C LYS A 189 -12.16 -19.27 -16.66
N ASP A 190 -11.54 -18.54 -17.59
CA ASP A 190 -12.05 -17.33 -18.26
C ASP A 190 -11.86 -15.98 -17.55
N VAL A 191 -11.26 -15.91 -16.34
CA VAL A 191 -11.04 -14.60 -15.67
C VAL A 191 -9.67 -13.99 -16.01
N VAL A 192 -8.66 -14.80 -16.33
CA VAL A 192 -7.28 -14.34 -16.53
C VAL A 192 -6.69 -14.93 -17.81
N ALA A 193 -6.48 -14.06 -18.80
CA ALA A 193 -5.78 -14.36 -20.05
C ALA A 193 -4.32 -13.90 -19.96
N ASN A 194 -3.42 -14.62 -20.63
CA ASN A 194 -2.05 -14.17 -20.87
C ASN A 194 -2.09 -13.00 -21.87
N VAL A 195 -1.86 -11.77 -21.39
CA VAL A 195 -1.75 -10.54 -22.21
C VAL A 195 -0.31 -10.07 -22.25
#